data_AF-A0A836EUI2-F1
#
_entry.id   AF-A0A836EUI2-F1
#
_cell.length_a   1.000
_cell.length_b   1.000
_cell.length_c   1.000
_cell.angle_alpha   90.00
_cell.angle_beta   90.00
_cell.angle_gamma   90.00
#
_symmetry.space_group_name_H-M   'P 1'
#
loop_
_entity.id
_entity.type
_entity.pdbx_description
1 polymer ?
#
loop_
_entity_poly.entity_id
_entity_poly.type
_entity_poly.pdbx_seq_one_letter_code
_entity_poly.pdbx_strand_id
1 'polypeptide(L)'
;MWNNESSMGEGGFMNDSTQGTGTGKKGPQNDKTIVPVLIKHITSTTGDLQIAGRTVNVLSIVGIVRHIEQDTTKISFNIQDDTGTLTAIMWLEADKNPTESNTCTQINTYVRVYGLIRTQNNQRHVLILRMYPLEDLNDLTCHFMEVMYVILKASKPTQETSLPSNNSLMVDNTMSGMSPEQVAVLEVVRSANEAECGIEKRDILAQVPKHIISRLNEILDFLLCEGHIYTTSKPRGLRTARKHVNHRREQRWNDKDYKKAHLGTRWKANPFGGASHAKGIVLEKVGVEAKQPNSAIRKCVRVQLIKNGKKITAFVPRDGCLNNIEENDEVLVAGFGRKGHAVGDIPGVRFKVVKVANVSLLALYKEKKERPRS
;
A
#
# COMPACT_ATOMS: atom_id res chain seq x y z
N MET A 1 -17.47 -0.10 82.43
CA MET A 1 -17.81 0.89 81.38
C MET A 1 -18.46 0.15 80.23
N TRP A 2 -19.78 0.29 80.09
CA TRP A 2 -20.63 -0.23 79.02
C TRP A 2 -21.82 0.72 78.92
N ASN A 3 -22.25 1.08 77.70
CA ASN A 3 -23.67 1.14 77.32
C ASN A 3 -23.86 1.43 75.82
N ASN A 4 -24.97 0.93 75.28
CA ASN A 4 -25.56 1.41 74.02
C ASN A 4 -26.35 2.71 74.26
N GLU A 5 -26.59 3.49 73.21
CA GLU A 5 -27.95 3.98 72.90
C GLU A 5 -28.09 4.38 71.42
N SER A 6 -29.31 4.68 70.96
CA SER A 6 -29.68 4.70 69.54
C SER A 6 -30.81 5.68 69.16
N SER A 7 -30.65 6.42 68.06
CA SER A 7 -31.70 7.06 67.26
C SER A 7 -31.17 7.23 65.82
N MET A 8 -31.86 6.94 64.70
CA MET A 8 -33.20 7.29 64.19
C MET A 8 -33.38 8.75 63.73
N GLY A 9 -33.96 8.91 62.52
CA GLY A 9 -34.18 10.18 61.79
C GLY A 9 -32.98 10.60 60.91
N GLU A 10 -33.15 11.30 59.77
CA GLU A 10 -34.34 11.60 58.96
C GLU A 10 -33.88 11.95 57.51
N GLY A 11 -34.75 11.89 56.51
CA GLY A 11 -34.40 12.16 55.10
C GLY A 11 -34.76 13.58 54.64
N GLY A 12 -33.98 14.15 53.71
CA GLY A 12 -34.29 15.47 53.13
C GLY A 12 -33.59 15.73 51.79
N PHE A 13 -34.37 15.94 50.73
CA PHE A 13 -33.90 16.57 49.50
C PHE A 13 -33.85 18.08 49.67
N MET A 14 -32.77 18.73 49.25
CA MET A 14 -32.80 20.14 48.84
C MET A 14 -32.07 20.33 47.52
N ASN A 15 -32.81 20.85 46.54
CA ASN A 15 -32.30 21.38 45.29
C ASN A 15 -32.46 22.90 45.35
N ASP A 16 -31.38 23.64 45.17
CA ASP A 16 -31.43 25.09 44.96
C ASP A 16 -30.61 25.48 43.71
N SER A 17 -31.06 26.51 43.02
CA SER A 17 -30.62 26.88 41.68
C SER A 17 -30.34 28.38 41.60
N THR A 18 -29.06 28.75 41.64
CA THR A 18 -28.61 30.13 41.46
C THR A 18 -27.85 30.31 40.15
N GLN A 19 -28.33 31.20 39.29
CA GLN A 19 -27.64 31.58 38.05
C GLN A 19 -26.50 32.55 38.37
N GLY A 20 -25.27 32.21 37.98
CA GLY A 20 -24.10 33.09 38.03
C GLY A 20 -23.53 33.34 36.65
N THR A 21 -23.85 34.48 36.02
CA THR A 21 -23.37 34.83 34.67
C THR A 21 -21.92 35.31 34.67
N GLY A 22 -20.96 34.39 34.48
CA GLY A 22 -19.53 34.70 34.32
C GLY A 22 -19.03 34.46 32.89
N THR A 23 -18.55 35.50 32.20
CA THR A 23 -18.10 35.44 30.80
C THR A 23 -16.69 34.89 30.62
N GLY A 24 -16.53 33.57 30.79
CA GLY A 24 -15.28 32.86 30.47
C GLY A 24 -14.97 32.85 28.97
N LYS A 25 -13.79 33.36 28.58
CA LYS A 25 -13.31 33.30 27.18
C LYS A 25 -13.07 31.85 26.75
N LYS A 26 -13.66 31.41 25.63
CA LYS A 26 -13.37 30.10 25.02
C LYS A 26 -11.92 30.06 24.52
N GLY A 27 -11.20 28.99 24.85
CA GLY A 27 -9.93 28.64 24.21
C GLY A 27 -10.14 28.05 22.79
N PRO A 28 -9.06 27.89 21.99
CA PRO A 28 -9.15 27.37 20.63
C PRO A 28 -9.74 25.96 20.54
N GLN A 29 -10.48 25.69 19.46
CA GLN A 29 -11.15 24.43 19.20
C GLN A 29 -10.20 23.48 18.45
N ASN A 30 -9.82 22.36 19.09
CA ASN A 30 -8.81 21.43 18.57
C ASN A 30 -9.33 20.55 17.41
N ASP A 31 -8.86 20.80 16.18
CA ASP A 31 -9.01 19.86 15.06
C ASP A 31 -8.12 18.62 15.26
N LYS A 32 -8.71 17.41 15.30
CA LYS A 32 -7.97 16.12 15.33
C LYS A 32 -7.33 15.80 13.95
N THR A 33 -6.41 16.64 13.46
CA THR A 33 -5.64 16.39 12.21
C THR A 33 -4.16 16.14 12.49
N ILE A 34 -3.55 15.19 11.78
CA ILE A 34 -2.09 15.01 11.78
C ILE A 34 -1.50 16.08 10.86
N VAL A 35 -0.61 16.92 11.39
CA VAL A 35 -0.01 18.00 10.60
C VAL A 35 1.45 17.69 10.27
N PRO A 36 1.84 17.65 8.97
CA PRO A 36 3.25 17.57 8.58
C PRO A 36 3.95 18.90 8.91
N VAL A 37 5.09 18.84 9.61
CA VAL A 37 5.86 20.02 10.02
C VAL A 37 7.37 19.84 9.80
N LEU A 38 8.10 20.94 9.89
CA LEU A 38 9.57 20.96 9.99
C LEU A 38 9.95 21.17 11.46
N ILE A 39 11.10 20.67 11.88
CA ILE A 39 11.57 20.74 13.27
C ILE A 39 11.61 22.18 13.78
N LYS A 40 12.00 23.13 12.92
CA LYS A 40 12.00 24.56 13.25
C LYS A 40 10.65 25.10 13.69
N HIS A 41 9.53 24.58 13.17
CA HIS A 41 8.19 24.99 13.64
C HIS A 41 7.95 24.55 15.09
N ILE A 42 8.49 23.40 15.48
CA ILE A 42 8.38 22.86 16.85
C ILE A 42 9.28 23.69 17.79
N THR A 43 10.51 23.99 17.38
CA THR A 43 11.50 24.66 18.24
C THR A 43 11.35 26.18 18.31
N SER A 44 10.82 26.86 17.28
CA SER A 44 10.66 28.32 17.27
C SER A 44 9.40 28.82 17.97
N THR A 45 8.41 27.97 18.22
CA THR A 45 7.16 28.38 18.89
C THR A 45 7.33 28.42 20.41
N THR A 46 6.67 29.38 21.06
CA THR A 46 6.44 29.43 22.51
C THR A 46 4.94 29.20 22.81
N GLY A 47 4.61 28.32 23.76
CA GLY A 47 3.22 27.85 23.98
C GLY A 47 2.84 26.63 23.12
N ASP A 48 1.56 26.42 22.87
CA ASP A 48 1.08 25.33 22.00
C ASP A 48 1.52 25.54 20.55
N LEU A 49 1.84 24.46 19.82
CA LEU A 49 2.15 24.59 18.39
C LEU A 49 0.88 24.97 17.64
N GLN A 50 0.86 26.17 17.07
CA GLN A 50 -0.23 26.62 16.21
C GLN A 50 0.27 26.82 14.78
N ILE A 51 -0.46 26.25 13.81
CA ILE A 51 -0.22 26.45 12.38
C ILE A 51 -1.50 27.06 11.81
N ALA A 52 -1.38 28.30 11.30
CA ALA A 52 -2.49 29.11 10.78
C ALA A 52 -3.71 29.18 11.74
N GLY A 53 -3.44 29.46 13.03
CA GLY A 53 -4.46 29.62 14.07
C GLY A 53 -5.08 28.33 14.60
N ARG A 54 -4.64 27.15 14.13
CA ARG A 54 -5.10 25.84 14.62
C ARG A 54 -4.01 25.18 15.46
N THR A 55 -4.38 24.72 16.65
CA THR A 55 -3.56 23.95 17.59
C THR A 55 -3.26 22.55 17.03
N VAL A 56 -1.97 22.19 16.99
CA VAL A 56 -1.47 20.94 16.42
C VAL A 56 -1.19 19.93 17.53
N ASN A 57 -2.11 18.97 17.70
CA ASN A 57 -1.95 17.91 18.71
C ASN A 57 -1.05 16.76 18.23
N VAL A 58 -1.28 16.26 17.02
CA VAL A 58 -0.46 15.19 16.40
C VAL A 58 0.27 15.76 15.20
N LEU A 59 1.57 15.48 15.12
CA LEU A 59 2.41 15.91 14.00
C LEU A 59 3.05 14.74 13.26
N SER A 60 3.57 15.04 12.08
CA SER A 60 4.57 14.21 11.40
C SER A 60 5.80 15.02 11.04
N ILE A 61 6.98 14.43 11.20
CA ILE A 61 8.28 14.97 10.76
C ILE A 61 9.04 13.88 9.99
N VAL A 62 9.90 14.31 9.07
CA VAL A 62 10.93 13.47 8.44
C VAL A 62 12.29 14.06 8.75
N GLY A 63 13.26 13.24 9.15
CA GLY A 63 14.62 13.68 9.45
C GLY A 63 15.59 12.51 9.59
N ILE A 64 16.88 12.81 9.72
CA ILE A 64 17.96 11.84 9.89
C ILE A 64 18.26 11.62 11.38
N VAL A 65 18.36 10.36 11.81
CA VAL A 65 18.74 10.01 13.19
C VAL A 65 20.23 10.25 13.39
N ARG A 66 20.61 11.08 14.37
CA ARG A 66 22.01 11.43 14.68
C ARG A 66 22.54 10.82 15.97
N HIS A 67 21.68 10.62 16.96
CA HIS A 67 22.04 9.98 18.23
C HIS A 67 20.89 9.10 18.73
N ILE A 68 21.21 8.06 19.50
CA ILE A 68 20.24 7.13 20.06
C ILE A 68 20.71 6.80 21.49
N GLU A 69 19.87 7.12 22.48
CA GLU A 69 20.07 6.79 23.89
C GLU A 69 18.98 5.82 24.32
N GLN A 70 19.35 4.68 24.91
CA GLN A 70 18.42 3.66 25.37
C GLN A 70 18.50 3.51 26.89
N ASP A 71 17.40 3.84 27.56
CA ASP A 71 17.15 3.56 28.97
C ASP A 71 16.32 2.28 29.12
N THR A 72 16.13 1.80 30.36
CA THR A 72 15.32 0.62 30.68
C THR A 72 13.84 0.75 30.31
N THR A 73 13.32 1.97 30.17
CA THR A 73 11.89 2.25 29.91
C THR A 73 11.62 3.02 28.62
N LYS A 74 12.65 3.54 27.94
CA LYS A 74 12.48 4.40 26.76
C LYS A 74 13.71 4.41 25.85
N ILE A 75 13.51 4.77 24.59
CA ILE A 75 14.58 5.12 23.64
C ILE A 75 14.40 6.59 23.25
N SER A 76 15.47 7.37 23.33
CA SER A 76 15.51 8.79 22.95
C SER A 76 16.36 8.94 21.69
N PHE A 77 15.73 9.39 20.61
CA PHE A 77 16.35 9.62 19.30
C PHE A 77 16.62 11.11 19.12
N ASN A 78 17.85 11.50 18.82
CA ASN A 78 18.14 12.84 18.31
C ASN A 78 17.94 12.83 16.79
N ILE A 79 16.98 13.61 16.30
CA ILE A 79 16.59 13.67 14.89
C ILE A 79 16.93 15.07 14.36
N GLN A 80 17.53 15.13 13.17
CA GLN A 80 17.87 16.36 12.46
C GLN A 80 17.07 16.48 11.16
N ASP A 81 16.62 17.68 10.83
CA ASP A 81 16.24 18.06 9.46
C ASP A 81 17.07 19.28 9.02
N ASP A 82 16.83 19.79 7.80
CA ASP A 82 17.54 20.97 7.27
C ASP A 82 17.22 22.28 8.01
N THR A 83 16.34 22.23 9.03
CA THR A 83 15.83 23.39 9.77
C THR A 83 16.19 23.39 11.26
N GLY A 84 16.53 22.23 11.83
CA GLY A 84 16.97 22.11 13.23
C GLY A 84 17.15 20.67 13.72
N THR A 85 17.39 20.53 15.02
CA THR A 85 17.48 19.23 15.73
C THR A 85 16.42 19.13 16.83
N LEU A 86 16.00 17.90 17.14
CA LEU A 86 14.94 17.62 18.10
C LEU A 86 15.15 16.25 18.76
N THR A 87 14.85 16.15 20.05
CA THR A 87 14.78 14.85 20.74
C THR A 87 13.36 14.27 20.60
N ALA A 88 13.26 13.04 20.13
CA ALA A 88 12.02 12.28 20.04
C ALA A 88 12.12 11.01 20.91
N ILE A 89 11.12 10.77 21.76
CA ILE A 89 11.16 9.72 22.79
C ILE A 89 10.10 8.67 22.50
N MET A 90 10.48 7.39 22.55
CA MET A 90 9.61 6.23 22.45
C MET A 90 9.66 5.47 23.79
N TRP A 91 8.51 5.21 24.42
CA TRP A 91 8.46 4.33 25.59
C TRP A 91 8.51 2.87 25.16
N LEU A 92 9.14 2.03 25.99
CA LEU A 92 9.20 0.59 25.85
C LEU A 92 8.18 -0.06 26.79
N GLU A 93 7.36 -0.97 26.27
CA GLU A 93 6.45 -1.78 27.08
C GLU A 93 7.19 -3.01 27.63
N ALA A 94 6.97 -3.34 28.92
CA ALA A 94 7.77 -4.34 29.63
C ALA A 94 7.61 -5.78 29.12
N ASP A 95 6.44 -6.14 28.56
CA ASP A 95 6.05 -7.52 28.29
C ASP A 95 6.17 -7.94 26.81
N LYS A 96 6.81 -7.12 25.96
CA LYS A 96 7.00 -7.43 24.52
C LYS A 96 8.46 -7.80 24.22
N ASN A 97 8.66 -8.96 23.60
CA ASN A 97 9.97 -9.37 23.11
C ASN A 97 10.51 -8.32 22.11
N PRO A 98 11.74 -7.81 22.28
CA PRO A 98 12.27 -6.69 21.50
C PRO A 98 12.48 -7.00 20.00
N THR A 99 12.32 -8.26 19.59
CA THR A 99 12.55 -8.76 18.23
C THR A 99 11.39 -8.49 17.26
N GLU A 100 10.17 -8.21 17.74
CA GLU A 100 8.99 -7.99 16.87
C GLU A 100 8.68 -6.51 16.62
N SER A 101 9.20 -5.61 17.45
CA SER A 101 9.23 -4.17 17.18
C SER A 101 10.33 -3.86 16.16
N ASN A 102 9.97 -3.35 14.97
CA ASN A 102 10.89 -2.89 13.92
C ASN A 102 11.59 -1.55 14.28
N THR A 103 12.24 -1.50 15.44
CA THR A 103 12.78 -0.29 16.09
C THR A 103 14.29 -0.37 16.26
N CYS A 104 15.00 -0.60 15.14
CA CYS A 104 16.45 -0.42 15.04
C CYS A 104 16.80 0.41 13.79
N THR A 105 16.34 1.66 13.76
CA THR A 105 16.75 2.65 12.75
C THR A 105 18.15 3.14 13.09
N GLN A 106 19.14 2.65 12.34
CA GLN A 106 20.57 2.92 12.57
C GLN A 106 20.90 4.42 12.54
N ILE A 107 21.96 4.83 13.22
CA ILE A 107 22.48 6.21 13.12
C ILE A 107 22.79 6.54 11.65
N ASN A 108 22.45 7.76 11.23
CA ASN A 108 22.43 8.26 9.85
C ASN A 108 21.34 7.67 8.93
N THR A 109 20.31 7.01 9.46
CA THR A 109 19.11 6.62 8.71
C THR A 109 18.07 7.75 8.70
N TYR A 110 17.42 8.01 7.56
CA TYR A 110 16.24 8.86 7.48
C TYR A 110 15.00 8.13 8.00
N VAL A 111 14.21 8.79 8.85
CA VAL A 111 13.00 8.25 9.46
C VAL A 111 11.82 9.20 9.29
N ARG A 112 10.60 8.66 9.15
CA ARG A 112 9.35 9.40 9.32
C ARG A 112 8.80 9.08 10.70
N VAL A 113 8.56 10.12 11.50
CA VAL A 113 8.02 10.04 12.86
C VAL A 113 6.63 10.65 12.87
N TYR A 114 5.70 9.97 13.56
CA TYR A 114 4.40 10.47 13.95
C TYR A 114 4.37 10.55 15.47
N GLY A 115 3.93 11.68 16.03
CA GLY A 115 4.04 11.89 17.47
C GLY A 115 3.30 13.10 18.03
N LEU A 116 3.32 13.19 19.35
CA LEU A 116 2.75 14.29 20.14
C LEU A 116 3.86 15.21 20.62
N ILE A 117 3.66 16.53 20.58
CA ILE A 117 4.59 17.44 21.28
C ILE A 117 4.35 17.31 22.78
N ARG A 118 5.45 17.18 23.53
CA ARG A 118 5.49 17.28 24.99
C ARG A 118 6.58 18.26 25.39
N THR A 119 6.39 18.92 26.53
CA THR A 119 7.36 19.86 27.10
C THR A 119 7.69 19.40 28.52
N GLN A 120 8.98 19.24 28.81
CA GLN A 120 9.48 18.84 30.13
C GLN A 120 10.77 19.61 30.41
N ASN A 121 10.92 20.13 31.63
CA ASN A 121 12.09 20.93 32.05
C ASN A 121 12.40 22.08 31.07
N ASN A 122 11.36 22.74 30.55
CA ASN A 122 11.39 23.79 29.53
C ASN A 122 11.97 23.38 28.15
N GLN A 123 12.26 22.10 27.91
CA GLN A 123 12.64 21.56 26.61
C GLN A 123 11.46 20.84 25.96
N ARG A 124 11.30 21.01 24.64
CA ARG A 124 10.32 20.28 23.83
C ARG A 124 10.91 18.97 23.34
N HIS A 125 10.13 17.89 23.42
CA HIS A 125 10.41 16.62 22.78
C HIS A 125 9.15 16.10 22.08
N VAL A 126 9.33 15.22 21.09
CA VAL A 126 8.21 14.52 20.43
C VAL A 126 8.07 13.13 21.02
N LEU A 127 6.95 12.86 21.67
CA LEU A 127 6.57 11.51 22.05
C LEU A 127 6.16 10.74 20.78
N ILE A 128 6.96 9.75 20.41
CA ILE A 128 6.76 8.92 19.23
C ILE A 128 5.56 8.00 19.43
N LEU A 129 4.56 8.13 18.59
CA LEU A 129 3.45 7.18 18.46
C LEU A 129 3.76 6.10 17.41
N ARG A 130 4.50 6.46 16.35
CA ARG A 130 4.97 5.54 15.30
C ARG A 130 6.20 6.11 14.61
N MET A 131 7.17 5.26 14.31
CA MET A 131 8.36 5.61 13.52
C MET A 131 8.65 4.48 12.52
N TYR A 132 9.21 4.83 11.36
CA TYR A 132 9.79 3.88 10.41
C TYR A 132 10.91 4.53 9.59
N PRO A 133 11.90 3.75 9.10
CA PRO A 133 12.90 4.24 8.14
C PRO A 133 12.24 4.57 6.79
N LEU A 134 12.80 5.52 6.05
CA LEU A 134 12.43 5.77 4.65
C LEU A 134 13.08 4.72 3.74
N GLU A 135 12.27 4.06 2.90
CA GLU A 135 12.76 3.18 1.83
C GLU A 135 13.17 3.97 0.58
N ASP A 136 12.61 5.16 0.37
CA ASP A 136 12.86 6.04 -0.77
C ASP A 136 13.04 7.50 -0.30
N LEU A 137 14.05 8.20 -0.85
CA LEU A 137 14.29 9.63 -0.61
C LEU A 137 13.21 10.52 -1.24
N ASN A 138 12.37 9.99 -2.14
CA ASN A 138 11.17 10.69 -2.59
C ASN A 138 10.23 11.05 -1.43
N ASP A 139 10.16 10.26 -0.36
CA ASP A 139 9.30 10.54 0.81
C ASP A 139 9.74 11.79 1.60
N LEU A 140 11.04 12.13 1.57
CA LEU A 140 11.58 13.37 2.11
C LEU A 140 11.13 14.57 1.27
N THR A 141 11.24 14.46 -0.06
CA THR A 141 10.76 15.49 -1.00
C THR A 141 9.24 15.69 -0.90
N CYS A 142 8.49 14.59 -0.77
CA CYS A 142 7.04 14.62 -0.49
C CYS A 142 6.74 15.32 0.84
N HIS A 143 7.48 15.05 1.92
CA HIS A 143 7.30 15.73 3.21
C HIS A 143 7.42 17.25 3.09
N PHE A 144 8.45 17.77 2.40
CA PHE A 144 8.57 19.21 2.16
C PHE A 144 7.36 19.79 1.40
N MET A 145 6.87 19.09 0.36
CA MET A 145 5.68 19.49 -0.37
C MET A 145 4.39 19.43 0.48
N GLU A 146 4.27 18.44 1.37
CA GLU A 146 3.15 18.30 2.33
C GLU A 146 3.12 19.49 3.32
N VAL A 147 4.25 19.84 3.92
CA VAL A 147 4.39 21.02 4.81
C VAL A 147 4.01 22.31 4.07
N MET A 148 4.59 22.55 2.88
CA MET A 148 4.31 23.75 2.08
C MET A 148 2.84 23.83 1.68
N TYR A 149 2.24 22.70 1.27
CA TYR A 149 0.83 22.64 0.91
C TYR A 149 -0.09 23.00 2.08
N VAL A 150 0.17 22.49 3.29
CA VAL A 150 -0.65 22.81 4.46
C VAL A 150 -0.60 24.29 4.80
N ILE A 151 0.59 24.89 4.82
CA ILE A 151 0.77 26.33 5.08
C ILE A 151 0.04 27.17 4.01
N LEU A 152 0.25 26.88 2.73
CA LEU A 152 -0.38 27.61 1.61
C LEU A 152 -1.88 27.35 1.43
N LYS A 153 -2.40 26.25 1.98
CA LYS A 153 -3.84 25.97 2.06
C LYS A 153 -4.48 26.79 3.17
N ALA A 154 -3.85 26.85 4.34
CA ALA A 154 -4.39 27.52 5.51
C ALA A 154 -4.20 29.05 5.47
N SER A 155 -3.29 29.57 4.64
CA SER A 155 -3.17 31.01 4.34
C SER A 155 -4.24 31.54 3.37
N LYS A 156 -5.21 30.72 2.94
CA LYS A 156 -6.33 31.15 2.08
C LYS A 156 -7.58 31.39 2.92
N PRO A 157 -8.24 32.56 2.81
CA PRO A 157 -9.48 32.81 3.54
C PRO A 157 -10.55 31.82 3.10
N THR A 158 -11.14 31.14 4.08
CA THR A 158 -12.21 30.14 3.87
C THR A 158 -13.49 30.70 4.47
N GLN A 159 -14.58 30.72 3.70
CA GLN A 159 -15.89 31.14 4.20
C GLN A 159 -16.43 30.11 5.18
N GLU A 160 -16.93 30.58 6.33
CA GLU A 160 -17.44 29.72 7.40
C GLU A 160 -18.89 29.27 7.14
N THR A 161 -19.24 28.10 7.66
CA THR A 161 -20.63 27.66 7.86
C THR A 161 -20.62 26.76 9.09
N SER A 162 -21.48 27.01 10.07
CA SER A 162 -21.35 26.52 11.45
C SER A 162 -22.58 25.75 11.95
N LEU A 163 -22.52 25.28 13.21
CA LEU A 163 -23.46 24.46 13.99
C LEU A 163 -23.13 22.94 14.04
N PRO A 164 -23.42 22.26 15.17
CA PRO A 164 -23.24 22.69 16.57
C PRO A 164 -22.38 21.68 17.38
N SER A 165 -21.98 22.05 18.60
CA SER A 165 -21.10 21.23 19.46
C SER A 165 -21.79 20.72 20.72
N ASN A 166 -21.35 19.57 21.25
CA ASN A 166 -21.54 19.16 22.64
C ASN A 166 -20.31 18.38 23.15
N ASN A 167 -19.98 18.53 24.44
CA ASN A 167 -18.94 17.78 25.16
C ASN A 167 -19.57 16.51 25.80
N SER A 168 -18.88 15.50 26.35
CA SER A 168 -17.46 15.30 26.71
C SER A 168 -17.10 13.80 26.49
N LEU A 169 -16.08 13.10 27.03
CA LEU A 169 -15.04 13.32 28.06
C LEU A 169 -13.79 12.45 27.69
N MET A 170 -12.97 12.01 28.67
CA MET A 170 -11.83 11.09 28.48
C MET A 170 -11.62 10.16 29.69
N VAL A 171 -11.45 8.85 29.45
CA VAL A 171 -10.65 7.87 30.23
C VAL A 171 -10.24 6.74 29.26
N ASP A 172 -9.00 6.25 29.32
CA ASP A 172 -8.53 5.08 28.55
C ASP A 172 -9.00 3.75 29.15
N ASN A 173 -9.53 2.85 28.30
CA ASN A 173 -9.41 1.40 28.43
C ASN A 173 -9.82 0.75 27.10
N THR A 174 -9.26 -0.40 26.72
CA THR A 174 -9.39 -0.97 25.34
C THR A 174 -10.78 -1.51 24.94
N MET A 175 -11.79 -1.35 25.79
CA MET A 175 -13.23 -1.44 25.46
C MET A 175 -14.10 -0.41 26.24
N SER A 176 -13.49 0.58 26.90
CA SER A 176 -14.21 1.57 27.72
C SER A 176 -14.45 2.87 26.93
N GLY A 177 -15.63 3.46 27.09
CA GLY A 177 -16.02 4.70 26.39
C GLY A 177 -16.91 4.49 25.17
N MET A 178 -17.03 3.26 24.66
CA MET A 178 -18.10 2.91 23.72
C MET A 178 -19.42 2.65 24.47
N SER A 179 -20.54 3.07 23.89
CA SER A 179 -21.87 2.68 24.38
C SER A 179 -22.14 1.18 24.13
N PRO A 180 -23.05 0.54 24.87
CA PRO A 180 -23.45 -0.85 24.60
C PRO A 180 -23.95 -1.05 23.16
N GLU A 181 -24.56 -0.02 22.55
CA GLU A 181 -25.00 -0.04 21.16
C GLU A 181 -23.80 -0.08 20.18
N GLN A 182 -22.74 0.67 20.47
CA GLN A 182 -21.51 0.69 19.66
C GLN A 182 -20.72 -0.63 19.80
N VAL A 183 -20.66 -1.21 21.01
CA VAL A 183 -20.06 -2.53 21.25
C VAL A 183 -20.79 -3.60 20.43
N ALA A 184 -22.13 -3.67 20.50
CA ALA A 184 -22.91 -4.67 19.78
C ALA A 184 -22.73 -4.58 18.25
N VAL A 185 -22.67 -3.37 17.68
CA VAL A 185 -22.41 -3.19 16.24
C VAL A 185 -20.99 -3.59 15.86
N LEU A 186 -19.98 -3.26 16.68
CA LEU A 186 -18.60 -3.66 16.43
C LEU A 186 -18.40 -5.17 16.54
N GLU A 187 -19.09 -5.84 17.47
CA GLU A 187 -19.07 -7.29 17.64
C GLU A 187 -19.68 -7.99 16.42
N VAL A 188 -20.84 -7.54 15.92
CA VAL A 188 -21.46 -8.01 14.66
C VAL A 188 -20.52 -7.87 13.46
N VAL A 189 -19.75 -6.77 13.37
CA VAL A 189 -18.75 -6.59 12.31
C VAL A 189 -17.57 -7.56 12.47
N ARG A 190 -17.12 -7.82 13.71
CA ARG A 190 -16.02 -8.75 14.00
C ARG A 190 -16.39 -10.21 13.78
N SER A 191 -17.63 -10.62 14.07
CA SER A 191 -18.10 -11.99 13.82
C SER A 191 -18.22 -12.34 12.33
N ALA A 192 -18.16 -11.36 11.43
CA ALA A 192 -18.20 -11.55 9.98
C ALA A 192 -16.83 -11.39 9.29
N ASN A 193 -15.73 -11.37 10.06
CA ASN A 193 -14.38 -11.06 9.59
C ASN A 193 -13.70 -12.19 8.79
N GLU A 194 -14.44 -13.23 8.39
CA GLU A 194 -13.94 -14.35 7.56
C GLU A 194 -14.12 -14.10 6.04
N ALA A 195 -14.85 -13.06 5.63
CA ALA A 195 -15.16 -12.77 4.22
C ALA A 195 -14.21 -11.72 3.59
N GLU A 196 -13.69 -11.99 2.38
CA GLU A 196 -12.76 -11.11 1.65
C GLU A 196 -13.25 -9.65 1.44
N CYS A 197 -14.56 -9.42 1.49
CA CYS A 197 -15.18 -8.10 1.29
C CYS A 197 -15.61 -7.39 2.58
N GLY A 198 -15.55 -8.07 3.74
CA GLY A 198 -16.24 -7.68 4.95
C GLY A 198 -17.77 -7.83 4.84
N ILE A 199 -18.50 -7.33 5.83
CA ILE A 199 -19.97 -7.40 5.94
C ILE A 199 -20.67 -6.24 5.20
N GLU A 200 -21.77 -6.46 4.46
CA GLU A 200 -22.57 -5.34 3.94
C GLU A 200 -23.39 -4.72 5.09
N LYS A 201 -23.61 -3.39 5.02
CA LYS A 201 -24.49 -2.64 5.93
C LYS A 201 -25.91 -3.23 6.05
N ARG A 202 -26.38 -3.96 5.05
CA ARG A 202 -27.67 -4.69 5.07
C ARG A 202 -27.67 -5.86 6.04
N ASP A 203 -26.54 -6.56 6.15
CA ASP A 203 -26.42 -7.75 6.98
C ASP A 203 -26.21 -7.32 8.44
N ILE A 204 -25.46 -6.22 8.66
CA ILE A 204 -25.43 -5.51 9.95
C ILE A 204 -26.86 -5.13 10.38
N LEU A 205 -27.65 -4.52 9.51
CA LEU A 205 -29.05 -4.15 9.77
C LEU A 205 -29.97 -5.35 10.09
N ALA A 206 -29.62 -6.56 9.68
CA ALA A 206 -30.39 -7.77 9.95
C ALA A 206 -30.01 -8.44 11.30
N GLN A 207 -28.76 -8.25 11.75
CA GLN A 207 -28.22 -8.87 12.97
C GLN A 207 -28.28 -7.96 14.21
N VAL A 208 -28.30 -6.64 14.00
CA VAL A 208 -28.30 -5.64 15.09
C VAL A 208 -29.70 -5.44 15.71
N PRO A 209 -29.81 -5.32 17.06
CA PRO A 209 -31.07 -5.06 17.75
C PRO A 209 -31.90 -3.88 17.20
N LYS A 210 -33.22 -4.07 17.11
CA LYS A 210 -34.15 -3.14 16.44
C LYS A 210 -34.13 -1.69 16.95
N HIS A 211 -33.76 -1.46 18.22
CA HIS A 211 -33.66 -0.10 18.79
C HIS A 211 -32.44 0.68 18.28
N ILE A 212 -31.38 -0.02 17.84
CA ILE A 212 -30.13 0.57 17.35
C ILE A 212 -30.23 0.97 15.87
N ILE A 213 -31.18 0.40 15.11
CA ILE A 213 -31.32 0.59 13.65
C ILE A 213 -31.38 2.06 13.22
N SER A 214 -32.05 2.92 13.99
CA SER A 214 -32.13 4.37 13.74
C SER A 214 -30.77 5.07 13.87
N ARG A 215 -29.96 4.63 14.84
CA ARG A 215 -28.64 5.20 15.19
C ARG A 215 -27.47 4.51 14.50
N LEU A 216 -27.70 3.42 13.78
CA LEU A 216 -26.66 2.61 13.16
C LEU A 216 -25.75 3.42 12.21
N ASN A 217 -26.25 4.50 11.60
CA ASN A 217 -25.44 5.43 10.82
C ASN A 217 -24.40 6.13 11.71
N GLU A 218 -24.85 6.78 12.79
CA GLU A 218 -24.02 7.48 13.78
C GLU A 218 -22.96 6.55 14.37
N ILE A 219 -23.36 5.31 14.67
CA ILE A 219 -22.49 4.29 15.25
C ILE A 219 -21.45 3.80 14.25
N LEU A 220 -21.82 3.52 13.00
CA LEU A 220 -20.85 3.12 11.97
C LEU A 220 -19.89 4.26 11.62
N ASP A 221 -20.37 5.50 11.55
CA ASP A 221 -19.52 6.66 11.30
C ASP A 221 -18.56 6.91 12.48
N PHE A 222 -19.01 6.74 13.73
CA PHE A 222 -18.14 6.74 14.93
C PHE A 222 -17.07 5.65 14.88
N LEU A 223 -17.45 4.39 14.63
CA LEU A 223 -16.52 3.26 14.54
C LEU A 223 -15.51 3.44 13.40
N LEU A 224 -15.86 4.18 12.34
CA LEU A 224 -14.98 4.51 11.23
C LEU A 224 -14.03 5.67 11.61
N CYS A 225 -14.51 6.69 12.31
CA CYS A 225 -13.72 7.81 12.79
C CYS A 225 -12.68 7.42 13.87
N GLU A 226 -13.02 6.51 14.78
CA GLU A 226 -12.08 5.95 15.77
C GLU A 226 -11.27 4.75 15.20
N GLY A 227 -11.41 4.45 13.90
CA GLY A 227 -10.58 3.48 13.17
C GLY A 227 -10.86 2.01 13.51
N HIS A 228 -11.94 1.70 14.20
CA HIS A 228 -12.37 0.33 14.52
C HIS A 228 -12.90 -0.43 13.30
N ILE A 229 -13.43 0.26 12.30
CA ILE A 229 -13.86 -0.30 11.00
C ILE A 229 -13.37 0.57 9.83
N TYR A 230 -13.31 0.01 8.62
CA TYR A 230 -12.94 0.74 7.40
C TYR A 230 -13.86 0.39 6.22
N THR A 231 -14.23 1.37 5.41
CA THR A 231 -15.10 1.12 4.25
C THR A 231 -14.32 0.68 3.02
N THR A 232 -14.53 -0.58 2.60
CA THR A 232 -14.09 -1.14 1.30
C THR A 232 -14.88 -0.61 0.09
N SER A 233 -15.88 0.27 0.31
CA SER A 233 -16.90 0.56 -0.68
C SER A 233 -16.42 1.40 -1.88
N LYS A 234 -16.78 0.94 -3.09
CA LYS A 234 -16.70 1.75 -4.32
C LYS A 234 -17.75 2.89 -4.23
N PRO A 235 -17.40 4.14 -4.57
CA PRO A 235 -18.26 5.29 -4.31
C PRO A 235 -19.54 5.24 -5.16
N ARG A 236 -20.74 5.25 -4.54
CA ARG A 236 -22.01 5.01 -5.25
C ARG A 236 -22.79 6.28 -5.67
N GLY A 237 -22.32 7.49 -5.35
CA GLY A 237 -23.02 8.75 -5.63
C GLY A 237 -23.03 9.16 -7.12
N LEU A 238 -24.10 9.85 -7.56
CA LEU A 238 -24.34 10.22 -8.97
C LEU A 238 -23.18 10.98 -9.64
N ARG A 239 -22.46 11.84 -8.90
CA ARG A 239 -21.34 12.66 -9.42
C ARG A 239 -19.97 11.94 -9.40
N THR A 240 -19.91 10.64 -9.09
CA THR A 240 -18.65 9.92 -8.84
C THR A 240 -17.95 9.37 -10.09
N ALA A 241 -18.54 9.52 -11.29
CA ALA A 241 -18.07 8.93 -12.54
C ALA A 241 -16.56 9.14 -12.83
N ARG A 242 -16.01 10.32 -12.56
CA ARG A 242 -14.56 10.61 -12.77
C ARG A 242 -13.66 9.71 -11.90
N LYS A 243 -14.05 9.43 -10.64
CA LYS A 243 -13.29 8.55 -9.73
C LYS A 243 -13.32 7.10 -10.21
N HIS A 244 -14.47 6.62 -10.71
CA HIS A 244 -14.57 5.28 -11.33
C HIS A 244 -13.73 5.15 -12.61
N VAL A 245 -13.77 6.16 -13.49
CA VAL A 245 -13.00 6.13 -14.74
C VAL A 245 -11.50 6.12 -14.49
N ASN A 246 -11.00 6.97 -13.58
CA ASN A 246 -9.57 7.01 -13.24
C ASN A 246 -9.12 5.71 -12.57
N HIS A 247 -9.81 5.27 -11.51
CA HIS A 247 -9.52 4.01 -10.82
C HIS A 247 -9.56 2.80 -11.77
N ARG A 248 -10.51 2.74 -12.71
CA ARG A 248 -10.59 1.66 -13.71
C ARG A 248 -9.52 1.77 -14.79
N ARG A 249 -8.92 2.94 -15.04
CA ARG A 249 -7.73 3.10 -15.91
C ARG A 249 -6.47 2.63 -15.19
N GLU A 250 -6.27 3.06 -13.96
CA GLU A 250 -5.16 2.67 -13.08
C GLU A 250 -5.13 1.14 -12.90
N GLN A 251 -6.22 0.55 -12.40
CA GLN A 251 -6.34 -0.89 -12.18
C GLN A 251 -6.23 -1.72 -13.46
N ARG A 252 -6.43 -1.13 -14.64
CA ARG A 252 -6.21 -1.85 -15.91
C ARG A 252 -4.73 -2.12 -16.19
N TRP A 253 -3.80 -1.36 -15.61
CA TRP A 253 -2.37 -1.64 -15.72
C TRP A 253 -1.90 -2.81 -14.85
N ASN A 254 -2.74 -3.29 -13.92
CA ASN A 254 -2.49 -4.51 -13.15
C ASN A 254 -2.84 -5.78 -13.95
N ASP A 255 -3.67 -5.67 -14.99
CA ASP A 255 -3.88 -6.74 -15.98
C ASP A 255 -2.63 -6.95 -16.84
N LYS A 256 -2.08 -8.16 -16.76
CA LYS A 256 -0.85 -8.58 -17.44
C LYS A 256 -1.00 -8.58 -18.97
N ASP A 257 -2.14 -8.98 -19.54
CA ASP A 257 -2.34 -8.99 -20.99
C ASP A 257 -2.63 -7.55 -21.49
N TYR A 258 -3.35 -6.71 -20.73
CA TYR A 258 -3.49 -5.28 -21.05
C TYR A 258 -2.14 -4.55 -21.05
N LYS A 259 -1.33 -4.70 -19.99
CA LYS A 259 0.01 -4.10 -19.86
C LYS A 259 0.93 -4.57 -20.99
N LYS A 260 0.91 -5.87 -21.34
CA LYS A 260 1.69 -6.45 -22.45
C LYS A 260 1.29 -5.88 -23.81
N ALA A 261 0.01 -5.57 -24.02
CA ALA A 261 -0.47 -4.94 -25.26
C ALA A 261 -0.10 -3.45 -25.36
N HIS A 262 -0.32 -2.68 -24.29
CA HIS A 262 -0.26 -1.21 -24.34
C HIS A 262 1.14 -0.62 -24.07
N LEU A 263 2.03 -1.36 -23.40
CA LEU A 263 3.42 -0.93 -23.12
C LEU A 263 4.35 -1.09 -24.36
N GLY A 264 3.82 -1.38 -25.55
CA GLY A 264 4.59 -1.51 -26.80
C GLY A 264 5.60 -2.67 -26.86
N THR A 265 5.75 -3.47 -25.79
CA THR A 265 6.74 -4.56 -25.68
C THR A 265 6.63 -5.62 -26.77
N ARG A 266 5.41 -5.83 -27.31
CA ARG A 266 5.11 -6.66 -28.49
C ARG A 266 5.96 -6.30 -29.72
N TRP A 267 6.37 -5.04 -29.86
CA TRP A 267 7.12 -4.52 -31.01
C TRP A 267 8.63 -4.49 -30.72
N LYS A 268 9.05 -3.88 -29.60
CA LYS A 268 10.47 -3.69 -29.24
C LYS A 268 11.18 -5.00 -28.88
N ALA A 269 10.61 -5.78 -27.96
CA ALA A 269 11.27 -6.94 -27.37
C ALA A 269 11.12 -8.22 -28.21
N ASN A 270 9.95 -8.45 -28.80
CA ASN A 270 9.66 -9.65 -29.59
C ASN A 270 10.61 -9.79 -30.80
N PRO A 271 11.31 -10.93 -30.99
CA PRO A 271 12.11 -11.17 -32.19
C PRO A 271 11.32 -11.07 -33.49
N PHE A 272 10.02 -11.44 -33.49
CA PHE A 272 9.16 -11.36 -34.67
C PHE A 272 8.58 -9.97 -34.94
N GLY A 273 8.78 -8.98 -34.06
CA GLY A 273 8.22 -7.63 -34.24
C GLY A 273 6.70 -7.64 -34.40
N GLY A 274 6.00 -8.42 -33.59
CA GLY A 274 4.53 -8.53 -33.61
C GLY A 274 3.90 -9.39 -34.70
N ALA A 275 4.67 -9.86 -35.70
CA ALA A 275 4.21 -10.76 -36.76
C ALA A 275 3.99 -12.21 -36.28
N SER A 276 3.26 -13.02 -37.05
CA SER A 276 2.99 -14.45 -36.75
C SER A 276 4.16 -15.38 -37.08
N HIS A 277 4.92 -15.05 -38.11
CA HIS A 277 6.07 -15.79 -38.64
C HIS A 277 7.25 -14.84 -38.94
N ALA A 278 8.44 -15.40 -39.09
CA ALA A 278 9.59 -14.70 -39.65
C ALA A 278 10.47 -15.65 -40.48
N LYS A 279 11.04 -15.10 -41.56
CA LYS A 279 12.08 -15.75 -42.39
C LYS A 279 13.45 -15.49 -41.76
N GLY A 280 14.33 -16.48 -41.77
CA GLY A 280 15.67 -16.40 -41.21
C GLY A 280 16.66 -17.33 -41.91
N ILE A 281 17.94 -17.13 -41.66
CA ILE A 281 19.05 -17.94 -42.17
C ILE A 281 19.59 -18.80 -41.03
N VAL A 282 19.88 -20.07 -41.29
CA VAL A 282 20.48 -20.99 -40.30
C VAL A 282 21.95 -20.64 -40.05
N LEU A 283 22.35 -20.59 -38.77
CA LEU A 283 23.73 -20.37 -38.36
C LEU A 283 24.44 -21.66 -37.91
N GLU A 284 23.78 -22.46 -37.07
CA GLU A 284 24.37 -23.64 -36.42
C GLU A 284 23.26 -24.65 -36.05
N LYS A 285 23.59 -25.94 -36.04
CA LYS A 285 22.73 -27.00 -35.49
C LYS A 285 22.98 -27.13 -33.98
N VAL A 286 21.92 -27.10 -33.16
CA VAL A 286 22.02 -27.02 -31.69
C VAL A 286 21.29 -28.18 -31.03
N GLY A 287 22.02 -29.01 -30.28
CA GLY A 287 21.42 -29.93 -29.32
C GLY A 287 21.00 -29.16 -28.05
N VAL A 288 19.71 -29.15 -27.72
CA VAL A 288 19.21 -28.58 -26.46
C VAL A 288 18.79 -29.73 -25.55
N GLU A 289 19.37 -29.81 -24.36
CA GLU A 289 18.99 -30.82 -23.36
C GLU A 289 17.55 -30.58 -22.87
N ALA A 290 16.79 -31.67 -22.68
CA ALA A 290 15.46 -31.62 -22.12
C ALA A 290 15.50 -31.29 -20.62
N LYS A 291 14.43 -30.67 -20.12
CA LYS A 291 14.21 -30.50 -18.70
C LYS A 291 13.84 -31.83 -18.03
N GLN A 292 14.38 -32.02 -16.84
CA GLN A 292 13.89 -32.98 -15.85
C GLN A 292 12.35 -32.90 -15.72
N PRO A 293 11.63 -34.04 -15.66
CA PRO A 293 12.14 -35.40 -15.46
C PRO A 293 12.60 -36.13 -16.74
N ASN A 294 12.60 -35.49 -17.90
CA ASN A 294 12.94 -36.14 -19.17
C ASN A 294 14.45 -36.07 -19.47
N SER A 295 15.04 -37.18 -19.89
CA SER A 295 16.38 -37.21 -20.51
C SER A 295 16.25 -37.36 -22.03
N ALA A 296 16.60 -36.30 -22.78
CA ALA A 296 16.61 -36.30 -24.24
C ALA A 296 17.38 -35.08 -24.80
N ILE A 297 18.00 -35.22 -25.97
CA ILE A 297 18.61 -34.08 -26.71
C ILE A 297 17.63 -33.61 -27.79
N ARG A 298 16.91 -32.52 -27.50
CA ARG A 298 15.93 -31.88 -28.40
C ARG A 298 16.66 -31.15 -29.53
N LYS A 299 16.52 -31.67 -30.74
CA LYS A 299 17.17 -31.14 -31.96
C LYS A 299 16.61 -29.75 -32.32
N CYS A 300 17.46 -28.74 -32.24
CA CYS A 300 17.15 -27.36 -32.51
C CYS A 300 18.14 -26.75 -33.51
N VAL A 301 17.85 -25.56 -33.99
CA VAL A 301 18.66 -24.82 -34.94
C VAL A 301 18.72 -23.36 -34.50
N ARG A 302 19.90 -22.73 -34.60
CA ARG A 302 20.03 -21.28 -34.42
C ARG A 302 19.75 -20.59 -35.74
N VAL A 303 18.89 -19.57 -35.68
CA VAL A 303 18.41 -18.84 -36.86
C VAL A 303 18.63 -17.35 -36.65
N GLN A 304 19.24 -16.67 -37.62
CA GLN A 304 19.29 -15.21 -37.66
C GLN A 304 18.14 -14.68 -38.52
N LEU A 305 17.25 -13.88 -37.93
CA LEU A 305 16.10 -13.34 -38.64
C LEU A 305 16.52 -12.25 -39.63
N ILE A 306 16.27 -12.45 -40.94
CA ILE A 306 16.74 -11.56 -42.01
C ILE A 306 16.30 -10.11 -41.76
N LYS A 307 15.05 -9.92 -41.37
CA LYS A 307 14.43 -8.59 -41.24
C LYS A 307 14.93 -7.70 -40.09
N ASN A 308 15.74 -8.22 -39.16
CA ASN A 308 16.21 -7.45 -38.00
C ASN A 308 17.49 -7.97 -37.33
N GLY A 309 18.20 -8.93 -37.93
CA GLY A 309 19.45 -9.50 -37.42
C GLY A 309 19.34 -10.27 -36.09
N LYS A 310 18.16 -10.37 -35.47
CA LYS A 310 18.00 -11.02 -34.16
C LYS A 310 18.21 -12.52 -34.28
N LYS A 311 19.23 -13.04 -33.58
CA LYS A 311 19.49 -14.48 -33.43
C LYS A 311 18.46 -15.10 -32.47
N ILE A 312 17.88 -16.23 -32.87
CA ILE A 312 16.91 -17.02 -32.09
C ILE A 312 17.26 -18.51 -32.16
N THR A 313 16.75 -19.31 -31.22
CA THR A 313 16.76 -20.77 -31.32
C THR A 313 15.35 -21.26 -31.66
N ALA A 314 15.24 -22.13 -32.67
CA ALA A 314 14.00 -22.77 -33.10
C ALA A 314 14.11 -24.29 -33.00
N PHE A 315 13.06 -24.94 -32.53
CA PHE A 315 12.95 -26.40 -32.52
C PHE A 315 12.69 -26.94 -33.92
N VAL A 316 13.31 -28.07 -34.27
CA VAL A 316 13.01 -28.81 -35.50
C VAL A 316 12.02 -29.93 -35.16
N PRO A 317 10.74 -29.82 -35.55
CA PRO A 317 9.75 -30.83 -35.19
C PRO A 317 9.85 -32.08 -36.07
N ARG A 318 9.51 -33.22 -35.47
CA ARG A 318 9.59 -34.60 -36.02
C ARG A 318 11.01 -35.14 -36.11
N ASP A 319 11.11 -36.45 -36.12
CA ASP A 319 12.39 -37.16 -36.21
C ASP A 319 13.00 -37.06 -37.63
N GLY A 320 14.31 -37.29 -37.73
CA GLY A 320 15.11 -37.18 -38.97
C GLY A 320 15.23 -35.77 -39.56
N CYS A 321 14.32 -34.85 -39.23
CA CYS A 321 14.14 -33.57 -39.91
C CYS A 321 15.31 -32.57 -39.76
N LEU A 322 16.28 -32.82 -38.87
CA LEU A 322 17.53 -32.06 -38.77
C LEU A 322 18.50 -32.35 -39.93
N ASN A 323 18.33 -33.49 -40.61
CA ASN A 323 19.13 -33.87 -41.78
C ASN A 323 18.70 -33.07 -43.01
N ASN A 324 17.43 -32.65 -43.06
CA ASN A 324 16.83 -31.85 -44.15
C ASN A 324 17.12 -30.35 -44.05
N ILE A 325 18.05 -29.94 -43.17
CA ILE A 325 18.43 -28.55 -42.91
C ILE A 325 19.96 -28.50 -42.89
N GLU A 326 20.57 -27.55 -43.58
CA GLU A 326 22.00 -27.25 -43.53
C GLU A 326 22.27 -25.88 -42.91
N GLU A 327 23.55 -25.52 -42.81
CA GLU A 327 23.96 -24.18 -42.39
C GLU A 327 23.86 -23.22 -43.58
N ASN A 328 23.49 -21.97 -43.32
CA ASN A 328 23.09 -20.96 -44.32
C ASN A 328 21.77 -21.24 -45.07
N ASP A 329 21.06 -22.35 -44.81
CA ASP A 329 19.71 -22.59 -45.36
C ASP A 329 18.73 -21.48 -44.98
N GLU A 330 17.81 -21.15 -45.88
CA GLU A 330 16.70 -20.25 -45.59
C GLU A 330 15.53 -21.02 -44.94
N VAL A 331 15.09 -20.58 -43.76
CA VAL A 331 14.03 -21.22 -42.98
C VAL A 331 12.88 -20.26 -42.63
N LEU A 332 11.65 -20.77 -42.69
CA LEU A 332 10.47 -20.09 -42.16
C LEU A 332 10.20 -20.57 -40.74
N VAL A 333 10.23 -19.64 -39.79
CA VAL A 333 10.06 -19.90 -38.36
C VAL A 333 8.70 -19.39 -37.87
N ALA A 334 8.04 -20.17 -37.03
CA ALA A 334 6.76 -19.84 -36.38
C ALA A 334 6.90 -19.78 -34.85
N GLY A 335 5.97 -19.08 -34.19
CA GLY A 335 5.80 -19.18 -32.75
C GLY A 335 5.32 -20.58 -32.32
N PHE A 336 5.76 -21.05 -31.15
CA PHE A 336 5.45 -22.40 -30.65
C PHE A 336 4.07 -22.50 -29.94
N GLY A 337 3.16 -21.55 -30.17
CA GLY A 337 1.78 -21.58 -29.69
C GLY A 337 1.53 -20.89 -28.33
N ARG A 338 2.39 -21.08 -27.32
CA ARG A 338 2.16 -20.55 -25.95
C ARG A 338 2.43 -19.04 -25.78
N LYS A 339 1.83 -18.15 -26.60
CA LYS A 339 1.88 -16.67 -26.51
C LYS A 339 3.29 -16.03 -26.27
N GLY A 340 4.37 -16.70 -26.71
CA GLY A 340 5.77 -16.27 -26.55
C GLY A 340 6.55 -16.94 -25.40
N HIS A 341 5.97 -17.92 -24.71
CA HIS A 341 6.63 -18.75 -23.70
C HIS A 341 7.20 -20.05 -24.33
N ALA A 342 8.13 -20.71 -23.62
CA ALA A 342 8.67 -22.00 -24.03
C ALA A 342 7.65 -23.15 -23.84
N VAL A 343 7.88 -24.28 -24.51
CA VAL A 343 6.90 -25.37 -24.67
C VAL A 343 7.51 -26.71 -24.27
N GLY A 344 6.73 -27.49 -23.51
CA GLY A 344 7.14 -28.81 -23.04
C GLY A 344 8.41 -28.76 -22.20
N ASP A 345 9.28 -29.73 -22.43
CA ASP A 345 10.57 -29.90 -21.75
C ASP A 345 11.71 -29.10 -22.38
N ILE A 346 11.47 -28.28 -23.42
CA ILE A 346 12.54 -27.60 -24.16
C ILE A 346 12.88 -26.24 -23.50
N PRO A 347 14.03 -26.09 -22.80
CA PRO A 347 14.40 -24.83 -22.15
C PRO A 347 14.67 -23.71 -23.17
N GLY A 348 14.20 -22.50 -22.89
CA GLY A 348 14.46 -21.30 -23.69
C GLY A 348 13.78 -21.21 -25.06
N VAL A 349 13.50 -22.34 -25.73
CA VAL A 349 13.00 -22.39 -27.10
C VAL A 349 11.52 -21.99 -27.20
N ARG A 350 11.26 -20.87 -27.88
CA ARG A 350 9.93 -20.25 -28.05
C ARG A 350 9.36 -20.38 -29.47
N PHE A 351 10.11 -21.00 -30.36
CA PHE A 351 9.89 -21.01 -31.81
C PHE A 351 10.10 -22.40 -32.40
N LYS A 352 9.55 -22.65 -33.59
CA LYS A 352 9.71 -23.90 -34.36
C LYS A 352 9.89 -23.63 -35.85
N VAL A 353 10.63 -24.49 -36.54
CA VAL A 353 10.78 -24.48 -38.01
C VAL A 353 9.49 -25.01 -38.68
N VAL A 354 9.11 -24.43 -39.82
CA VAL A 354 7.91 -24.80 -40.61
C VAL A 354 8.24 -25.04 -42.09
N LYS A 355 9.19 -24.28 -42.64
CA LYS A 355 9.75 -24.48 -43.99
C LYS A 355 11.27 -24.38 -43.99
N VAL A 356 11.88 -25.02 -44.98
CA VAL A 356 13.31 -25.01 -45.31
C VAL A 356 13.41 -24.89 -46.84
N ALA A 357 14.27 -24.02 -47.37
CA ALA A 357 14.42 -23.79 -48.81
C ALA A 357 13.04 -23.61 -49.53
N ASN A 358 12.15 -22.80 -48.95
CA ASN A 358 10.74 -22.58 -49.34
C ASN A 358 9.78 -23.81 -49.33
N VAL A 359 10.29 -25.05 -49.18
CA VAL A 359 9.49 -26.28 -49.04
C VAL A 359 9.06 -26.49 -47.59
N SER A 360 7.88 -27.07 -47.34
CA SER A 360 7.44 -27.37 -45.96
C SER A 360 8.17 -28.58 -45.39
N LEU A 361 8.65 -28.47 -44.15
CA LEU A 361 9.26 -29.57 -43.41
C LEU A 361 8.33 -30.79 -43.29
N LEU A 362 7.00 -30.57 -43.24
CA LEU A 362 5.99 -31.63 -43.24
C LEU A 362 5.86 -32.36 -44.59
N ALA A 363 6.18 -31.68 -45.71
CA ALA A 363 6.19 -32.30 -47.02
C ALA A 363 7.47 -33.11 -47.25
N LEU A 364 8.63 -32.59 -46.80
CA LEU A 364 9.91 -33.31 -46.78
C LEU A 364 9.81 -34.58 -45.92
N TYR A 365 9.32 -34.48 -44.68
CA TYR A 365 9.13 -35.62 -43.77
C TYR A 365 8.14 -36.68 -44.26
N LYS A 366 7.22 -36.32 -45.17
CA LYS A 366 6.25 -37.26 -45.77
C LYS A 366 6.62 -37.64 -47.20
N GLU A 367 7.84 -37.32 -47.65
CA GLU A 367 8.35 -37.60 -48.99
C GLU A 367 7.44 -37.09 -50.14
N LYS A 368 6.57 -36.10 -49.82
CA LYS A 368 5.63 -35.50 -50.78
C LYS A 368 6.28 -34.43 -51.66
N LYS A 369 7.47 -33.99 -51.28
CA LYS A 369 8.40 -33.13 -52.03
C LYS A 369 9.81 -33.45 -51.57
N GLU A 370 10.75 -33.44 -52.49
CA GLU A 370 12.18 -33.44 -52.19
C GLU A 370 12.65 -32.02 -51.78
N ARG A 371 13.88 -31.93 -51.25
CA ARG A 371 14.57 -30.65 -51.07
C ARG A 371 15.01 -30.15 -52.47
N PRO A 372 14.79 -28.88 -52.82
CA PRO A 372 15.30 -28.35 -54.08
C PRO A 372 16.84 -28.45 -54.09
N ARG A 373 17.40 -28.80 -55.24
CA ARG A 373 18.85 -28.68 -55.47
C ARG A 373 19.15 -27.21 -55.74
N SER A 374 20.14 -26.67 -55.02
CA SER A 374 20.69 -25.32 -55.24
C SER A 374 21.63 -25.30 -56.44
#